data_AF-A0A922YS40-F1
#
_entry.id   AF-A0A922YS40-F1
#
_cell.length_a   1.000
_cell.length_b   1.000
_cell.length_c   1.000
_cell.angle_alpha   90.00
_cell.angle_beta   90.00
_cell.angle_gamma   90.00
#
_symmetry.space_group_name_H-M   'P 1'
#
loop_
_entity.id
_entity.type
_entity.pdbx_description
1 polymer ?
#
loop_
_entity_poly.entity_id
_entity_poly.type
_entity_poly.pdbx_seq_one_letter_code
_entity_poly.pdbx_strand_id
1 'polypeptide(L)'
;MATHLLKRQRLFCDGVAAGLSGAEAARRAGYSAARAAATASRLRTRPEIQAGIERRLNGYVSNPKFDDPLKFLMWVARDPEGGSTAIRVRAAIACLPYMHSKPR
;
A
#
# COMPACT_ATOMS: atom_id res chain seq x y z
N MET A 1 -5.74 -11.30 1.21
CA MET A 1 -5.47 -11.02 2.63
C MET A 1 -4.99 -9.59 2.77
N ALA A 2 -5.67 -8.75 3.56
CA ALA A 2 -5.29 -7.35 3.74
C ALA A 2 -3.94 -7.26 4.44
N THR A 3 -2.90 -6.88 3.71
CA THR A 3 -1.53 -6.86 4.20
C THR A 3 -1.31 -5.61 5.02
N HIS A 4 -1.56 -5.68 6.32
CA HIS A 4 -1.42 -4.53 7.20
C HIS A 4 0.06 -4.32 7.59
N LEU A 5 0.72 -3.38 6.94
CA LEU A 5 2.09 -2.98 7.27
C LEU A 5 2.13 -2.28 8.64
N LEU A 6 3.08 -2.66 9.49
CA LEU A 6 3.35 -1.94 10.74
C LEU A 6 3.85 -0.52 10.46
N LYS A 7 3.63 0.43 11.38
CA LYS A 7 4.05 1.84 11.20
C LYS A 7 5.54 1.97 10.82
N ARG A 8 6.42 1.19 11.44
CA ARG A 8 7.87 1.20 11.14
C ARG A 8 8.19 0.60 9.76
N GLN A 9 7.42 -0.39 9.31
CA GLN A 9 7.58 -0.98 7.98
C GLN A 9 7.15 -0.02 6.89
N ARG A 10 6.08 0.75 7.11
CA ARG A 10 5.66 1.82 6.19
C ARG A 10 6.75 2.88 6.02
N LEU A 11 7.31 3.36 7.13
CA LEU A 11 8.43 4.32 7.11
C LEU A 11 9.67 3.77 6.39
N PHE A 12 9.95 2.46 6.53
CA PHE A 12 11.01 1.80 5.77
C PHE A 12 10.71 1.82 4.26
N CYS A 13 9.48 1.47 3.85
CA CYS A 13 9.07 1.51 2.45
C CYS A 13 9.12 2.94 1.89
N ASP A 14 8.66 3.95 2.65
CA ASP A 14 8.73 5.37 2.29
C ASP A 14 10.19 5.80 2.06
N GLY A 15 11.10 5.41 2.96
CA GLY A 15 12.52 5.71 2.84
C GLY A 15 13.18 5.08 1.63
N VAL A 16 12.89 3.81 1.35
CA VAL A 16 13.41 3.12 0.15
C VAL A 16 12.87 3.76 -1.13
N ALA A 17 11.57 4.11 -1.17
CA ALA A 17 10.97 4.77 -2.32
C ALA A 17 11.52 6.20 -2.55
N ALA A 18 11.93 6.88 -1.49
CA ALA A 18 12.63 8.17 -1.56
C ALA A 18 14.10 8.05 -2.03
N GLY A 19 14.55 6.86 -2.44
CA GLY A 19 15.91 6.63 -2.94
C GLY A 19 16.95 6.35 -1.85
N LEU A 20 16.56 6.19 -0.58
CA LEU A 20 17.51 5.87 0.48
C LEU A 20 18.00 4.42 0.36
N SER A 21 19.23 4.18 0.79
CA SER A 21 19.73 2.82 0.95
C SER A 21 18.91 2.05 1.99
N GLY A 22 18.79 0.73 1.85
CA GLY A 22 18.00 -0.08 2.79
C GLY A 22 18.45 0.10 4.25
N ALA A 23 19.76 0.23 4.49
CA ALA A 23 20.28 0.46 5.83
C ALA A 23 19.90 1.86 6.38
N GLU A 24 19.93 2.88 5.53
CA GLU A 24 19.52 4.25 5.89
C GLU A 24 18.01 4.32 6.16
N ALA A 25 17.20 3.72 5.30
CA ALA A 25 15.75 3.63 5.46
C ALA A 25 15.38 2.90 6.77
N ALA A 26 16.09 1.82 7.11
CA ALA A 26 15.89 1.10 8.37
C ALA A 26 16.28 1.94 9.59
N ARG A 27 17.37 2.71 9.52
CA ARG A 27 17.76 3.66 10.58
C ARG A 27 16.68 4.71 10.80
N ARG A 28 16.20 5.36 9.73
CA ARG A 28 15.14 6.39 9.81
C ARG A 28 13.80 5.83 10.28
N ALA A 29 13.50 4.57 9.95
CA ALA A 29 12.33 3.86 10.44
C ALA A 29 12.41 3.46 11.94
N GLY A 30 13.54 3.72 12.61
CA GLY A 30 13.75 3.46 14.04
C GLY A 30 14.21 2.05 14.37
N TYR A 31 14.82 1.33 13.42
CA TYR A 31 15.51 0.07 13.70
C TYR A 31 16.92 0.32 14.23
N SER A 32 17.47 -0.67 14.94
CA SER A 32 18.83 -0.63 15.49
C SER A 32 19.85 -0.29 14.40
N ALA A 33 20.65 0.77 14.61
CA ALA A 33 21.67 1.21 13.66
C ALA A 33 22.71 0.10 13.38
N ALA A 34 23.16 -0.60 14.42
CA ALA A 34 24.13 -1.69 14.31
C ALA A 34 23.62 -2.87 13.45
N ARG A 35 22.31 -3.10 13.41
CA ARG A 35 21.69 -4.18 12.63
C ARG A 35 20.90 -3.70 11.42
N ALA A 36 20.95 -2.41 11.09
CA ALA A 36 20.10 -1.80 10.08
C ALA A 36 20.23 -2.48 8.70
N ALA A 37 21.44 -2.83 8.28
CA ALA A 37 21.67 -3.53 7.01
C ALA A 37 21.07 -4.94 7.00
N ALA A 38 21.31 -5.73 8.05
CA ALA A 38 20.77 -7.09 8.18
C ALA A 38 19.23 -7.08 8.28
N THR A 39 18.67 -6.13 9.04
CA THR A 39 17.22 -5.95 9.15
C THR A 39 16.62 -5.52 7.82
N ALA A 40 17.25 -4.59 7.08
CA ALA A 40 16.79 -4.18 5.76
C ALA A 40 16.78 -5.34 4.77
N SER A 41 17.81 -6.19 4.78
CA SER A 41 17.87 -7.39 3.95
C SER A 41 16.71 -8.34 4.26
N ARG A 42 16.44 -8.62 5.54
CA ARG A 42 15.32 -9.48 5.96
C ARG A 42 13.96 -8.88 5.60
N LEU A 43 13.81 -7.56 5.71
CA LEU A 43 12.58 -6.87 5.36
C LEU A 43 12.30 -6.96 3.85
N ARG A 44 13.31 -6.79 3.00
CA ARG A 44 13.17 -6.90 1.53
C ARG A 44 12.76 -8.30 1.07
N THR A 45 13.12 -9.34 1.80
CA THR A 45 12.68 -10.72 1.49
C THR A 45 11.18 -10.91 1.70
N ARG A 46 10.52 -10.06 2.50
CA ARG A 46 9.08 -10.20 2.78
C ARG A 46 8.26 -9.67 1.60
N PRO A 47 7.33 -10.46 1.03
CA PRO A 47 6.55 -10.05 -0.13
C PRO A 47 5.68 -8.83 0.17
N GLU A 48 5.18 -8.66 1.40
CA GLU A 48 4.41 -7.47 1.78
C GLU A 48 5.21 -6.17 1.78
N ILE A 49 6.51 -6.23 2.10
CA ILE A 49 7.40 -5.07 2.10
C ILE A 49 7.78 -4.71 0.68
N GLN A 50 8.12 -5.73 -0.13
CA GLN A 50 8.44 -5.55 -1.54
C GLN A 50 7.26 -4.92 -2.29
N ALA A 51 6.05 -5.47 -2.10
CA ALA A 51 4.82 -4.87 -2.62
C ALA A 51 4.65 -3.43 -2.09
N GLY A 52 4.89 -3.17 -0.81
CA GLY A 52 4.81 -1.84 -0.21
C GLY A 52 5.76 -0.80 -0.83
N ILE A 53 6.99 -1.21 -1.17
CA ILE A 53 8.00 -0.39 -1.86
C ILE A 53 7.56 -0.12 -3.30
N GLU A 54 7.12 -1.15 -4.01
CA GLU A 54 6.62 -1.03 -5.38
C GLU A 54 5.42 -0.08 -5.48
N ARG A 55 4.52 -0.02 -4.48
CA ARG A 55 3.38 0.94 -4.50
C ARG A 55 3.89 2.37 -4.59
N ARG A 56 4.91 2.64 -3.79
CA ARG A 56 5.43 4.00 -3.58
C ARG A 56 6.30 4.43 -4.75
N LEU A 57 7.05 3.50 -5.34
CA LEU A 57 7.85 3.76 -6.54
C LEU A 57 6.98 3.98 -7.78
N ASN A 58 5.95 3.15 -7.98
CA ASN A 58 5.10 3.21 -9.19
C ASN A 58 3.87 4.12 -9.03
N GLY A 59 3.68 4.75 -7.86
CA GLY A 59 2.50 5.57 -7.55
C GLY A 59 1.19 4.80 -7.38
N TYR A 60 1.16 3.50 -7.71
CA TYR A 60 0.07 2.54 -7.53
C TYR A 60 0.61 1.15 -7.91
N VAL A 61 0.42 0.09 -7.11
CA VAL A 61 0.82 -1.27 -7.57
C VAL A 61 -0.30 -1.86 -8.39
N SER A 62 0.09 -2.38 -9.55
CA SER A 62 -0.56 -3.42 -10.35
C SER A 62 -2.06 -3.55 -10.13
N ASN A 63 -2.82 -3.02 -11.08
CA ASN A 63 -4.23 -3.34 -11.28
C ASN A 63 -4.46 -4.84 -11.04
N PRO A 64 -5.15 -5.26 -9.97
CA PRO A 64 -5.70 -6.60 -9.92
C PRO A 64 -6.52 -6.76 -11.21
N LYS A 65 -6.35 -7.85 -11.95
CA LYS A 65 -7.24 -8.10 -13.09
C LYS A 65 -8.65 -8.23 -12.52
N PHE A 66 -9.48 -7.21 -12.73
CA PHE A 66 -10.88 -7.23 -12.37
C PHE A 66 -11.68 -7.49 -13.62
N ASP A 67 -12.46 -8.56 -13.61
CA ASP A 67 -13.42 -8.85 -14.67
C ASP A 67 -14.73 -8.04 -14.54
N ASP A 68 -14.87 -7.29 -13.43
CA ASP A 68 -16.06 -6.50 -13.09
C ASP A 68 -15.66 -5.09 -12.58
N PRO A 69 -16.15 -4.00 -13.21
CA PRO A 69 -15.91 -2.63 -12.76
C PRO A 69 -16.34 -2.36 -11.32
N LEU A 70 -17.42 -3.01 -10.82
CA LEU A 70 -17.87 -2.81 -9.44
C LEU A 70 -16.87 -3.37 -8.43
N LYS A 71 -16.25 -4.53 -8.73
CA LYS A 71 -15.20 -5.12 -7.88
C LYS A 71 -13.95 -4.22 -7.83
N PHE A 72 -13.61 -3.59 -8.95
CA PHE A 72 -12.54 -2.59 -8.98
C PHE A 72 -12.89 -1.40 -8.06
N LEU A 73 -14.08 -0.81 -8.20
CA LEU A 73 -14.50 0.34 -7.39
C LEU A 73 -14.54 0.01 -5.89
N MET A 74 -15.05 -1.17 -5.52
CA MET A 74 -15.06 -1.63 -4.12
C MET A 74 -13.65 -1.82 -3.56
N TRP A 75 -12.72 -2.31 -4.37
CA TRP A 75 -11.33 -2.46 -3.97
C TRP A 75 -10.65 -1.08 -3.79
N VAL A 76 -10.83 -0.15 -4.73
CA VAL A 76 -10.31 1.24 -4.64
C VAL A 76 -10.88 1.95 -3.42
N ALA A 77 -12.19 1.83 -3.16
CA ALA A 77 -12.85 2.45 -2.02
C ALA A 77 -12.29 1.97 -0.67
N ARG A 78 -11.75 0.75 -0.62
CA ARG A 78 -11.23 0.11 0.60
C ARG A 78 -9.71 0.15 0.73
N ASP A 79 -8.97 0.61 -0.28
CA ASP A 79 -7.51 0.58 -0.26
C ASP A 79 -6.93 1.74 0.57
N PRO A 80 -6.42 1.49 1.79
CA PRO A 80 -5.90 2.57 2.62
C PRO A 80 -4.59 3.18 2.08
N GLU A 81 -3.89 2.50 1.17
CA GLU A 81 -2.57 2.90 0.68
C GLU A 81 -2.51 3.26 -0.81
N GLY A 82 -3.49 2.86 -1.62
CA GLY A 82 -3.45 3.00 -3.08
C GLY A 82 -3.61 4.43 -3.60
N GLY A 83 -4.48 5.26 -3.02
CA GLY A 83 -4.81 6.57 -3.59
C GLY A 83 -5.17 7.63 -2.56
N SER A 84 -5.38 8.87 -3.02
CA SER A 84 -5.85 9.96 -2.16
C SER A 84 -7.22 9.64 -1.56
N THR A 85 -7.50 10.15 -0.35
CA THR A 85 -8.80 9.96 0.31
C THR A 85 -9.96 10.38 -0.60
N ALA A 86 -9.78 11.42 -1.40
CA ALA A 86 -10.79 11.88 -2.36
C ALA A 86 -11.14 10.83 -3.43
N ILE A 87 -10.16 10.10 -3.96
CA ILE A 87 -10.39 9.04 -4.95
C ILE A 87 -11.19 7.88 -4.32
N ARG A 88 -10.88 7.53 -3.07
CA ARG A 88 -11.59 6.46 -2.35
C ARG A 88 -13.04 6.83 -2.05
N VAL A 89 -13.30 8.07 -1.64
CA VAL A 89 -14.66 8.59 -1.42
C VAL A 89 -15.45 8.59 -2.73
N ARG A 90 -14.86 9.02 -3.84
CA ARG A 90 -15.51 8.98 -5.16
C ARG A 90 -15.85 7.54 -5.59
N ALA A 91 -14.93 6.60 -5.39
CA ALA A 91 -15.18 5.19 -5.67
C ALA A 91 -16.32 4.62 -4.80
N ALA A 92 -16.36 4.97 -3.51
CA ALA A 92 -17.42 4.56 -2.61
C ALA A 92 -18.79 5.10 -3.04
N ILE A 93 -18.87 6.39 -3.42
CA ILE A 93 -20.10 7.00 -3.94
C ILE A 93 -20.57 6.29 -5.21
N ALA A 94 -19.65 5.96 -6.12
CA ALA A 94 -19.97 5.25 -7.36
C ALA A 94 -20.51 3.82 -7.13
N CYS A 95 -20.16 3.19 -6.00
CA CYS A 95 -20.72 1.89 -5.62
C CYS A 95 -22.17 1.95 -5.09
N LEU A 96 -22.62 3.10 -4.56
CA LEU A 96 -23.91 3.20 -3.85
C LEU A 96 -25.13 2.79 -4.69
N PRO A 97 -25.29 3.18 -5.98
CA PRO A 97 -26.44 2.79 -6.79
C PRO A 97 -26.57 1.28 -6.98
N TYR A 98 -25.44 0.55 -6.94
CA TYR A 98 -25.38 -0.89 -7.15
C TYR A 98 -25.57 -1.69 -5.85
N MET A 99 -25.17 -1.11 -4.70
CA MET A 99 -25.34 -1.73 -3.38
C MET A 99 -26.71 -1.46 -2.76
N HIS A 100 -27.30 -0.31 -3.08
CA HIS A 100 -28.62 0.10 -2.64
C HIS A 100 -29.50 0.22 -3.88
N SER A 101 -29.96 -0.92 -4.37
CA SER A 101 -31.04 -0.96 -5.35
C SER A 101 -32.15 -0.03 -4.88
N LYS A 102 -32.58 0.90 -5.73
CA LYS A 102 -33.77 1.71 -5.43
C LYS A 102 -34.90 0.71 -5.16
N PRO A 103 -35.57 0.74 -3.99
CA PRO A 103 -36.76 -0.07 -3.81
C PRO A 103 -37.70 0.29 -4.96
N ARG A 104 -38.15 -0.74 -5.70
CA ARG A 104 -39.10 -0.57 -6.79
C ARG A 104 -40.38 0.09 -6.28
#